data_AF-A0A1D8NW41-F1
#
_entry.id   AF-A0A1D8NW41-F1
#
_cell.length_a   1.000
_cell.length_b   1.000
_cell.length_c   1.000
_cell.angle_alpha   90.00
_cell.angle_beta   90.00
_cell.angle_gamma   90.00
#
_symmetry.space_group_name_H-M   'P 1'
#
loop_
_entity.id
_entity.type
_entity.pdbx_description
1 polymer ?
#
loop_
_entity_poly.entity_id
_entity_poly.type
_entity_poly.pdbx_seq_one_letter_code
_entity_poly.pdbx_strand_id
1 'polypeptide(L)'
;MDMNLPQSTTPVGERAFDERAVFERASEEGSTRIGPIVNPARWAEQVVKEQACQNPADTKAFKGRGKLLELRQLLTELECTVIAMKHLVDITKQVQNSQMYLMLHVKTATGLTFLRWRERNGACRHVPWPEVQDRIDAFTSDVRDWYGQATDQALALNERHKELRRAIATARKVVMRSAPSVFARSIEARFQPSKGG
;
A
#
# COMPACT_ATOMS: atom_id res chain seq x y z
N MET A 1 45.44 -36.46 -39.06
CA MET A 1 45.89 -36.24 -37.68
C MET A 1 44.69 -35.78 -36.88
N ASP A 2 44.03 -36.72 -36.23
CA ASP A 2 43.13 -36.45 -35.10
C ASP A 2 43.92 -35.80 -33.96
N MET A 3 43.25 -34.98 -33.13
CA MET A 3 43.42 -34.92 -31.67
C MET A 3 42.46 -33.88 -31.04
N ASN A 4 41.40 -34.41 -30.44
CA ASN A 4 40.81 -34.15 -29.12
C ASN A 4 40.65 -32.72 -28.54
N LEU A 5 39.39 -32.46 -28.14
CA LEU A 5 38.98 -31.49 -27.11
C LEU A 5 39.65 -31.72 -25.74
N PRO A 6 39.60 -30.71 -24.86
CA PRO A 6 38.71 -30.83 -23.70
C PRO A 6 37.73 -29.65 -23.51
N GLN A 7 36.64 -29.95 -22.78
CA GLN A 7 35.49 -29.11 -22.46
C GLN A 7 35.64 -28.28 -21.17
N SER A 8 34.63 -27.42 -20.94
CA SER A 8 34.23 -26.61 -19.76
C SER A 8 34.88 -25.23 -19.67
N THR A 9 34.15 -24.12 -19.43
CA THR A 9 33.14 -23.91 -18.37
C THR A 9 32.10 -22.83 -18.76
N THR A 10 30.92 -22.93 -18.16
CA THR A 10 29.61 -22.23 -18.35
C THR A 10 29.61 -20.67 -18.37
N PRO A 11 28.47 -20.06 -18.79
CA PRO A 11 27.59 -19.53 -17.74
C PRO A 11 26.09 -19.84 -17.91
N VAL A 12 25.54 -20.34 -16.80
CA VAL A 12 24.30 -19.95 -16.11
C VAL A 12 23.07 -19.70 -16.98
N GLY A 13 22.20 -20.72 -16.92
CA GLY A 13 20.86 -20.78 -17.48
C GLY A 13 19.99 -19.54 -17.24
N GLU A 14 19.29 -19.22 -18.33
CA GLU A 14 18.05 -18.48 -18.37
C GLU A 14 17.11 -18.91 -17.24
N ARG A 15 16.71 -17.96 -16.41
CA ARG A 15 15.45 -18.04 -15.67
C ARG A 15 14.56 -16.91 -16.15
N ALA A 16 13.67 -17.25 -17.07
CA ALA A 16 12.44 -16.49 -17.30
C ALA A 16 11.72 -16.37 -15.94
N PHE A 17 11.76 -15.18 -15.35
CA PHE A 17 11.06 -14.89 -14.11
C PHE A 17 9.61 -14.54 -14.47
N ASP A 18 8.73 -15.53 -14.30
CA ASP A 18 7.31 -15.39 -14.56
C ASP A 18 6.66 -14.49 -13.49
N GLU A 19 6.50 -13.21 -13.83
CA GLU A 19 5.93 -12.18 -12.94
C GLU A 19 4.43 -12.40 -12.64
N ARG A 20 3.77 -13.37 -13.28
CA ARG A 20 2.35 -13.69 -13.04
C ARG A 20 2.10 -14.57 -11.81
N ALA A 21 3.12 -15.23 -11.27
CA ALA A 21 2.96 -16.18 -10.16
C ALA A 21 2.94 -15.55 -8.75
N VAL A 22 3.16 -14.23 -8.62
CA VAL A 22 3.28 -13.56 -7.31
C VAL A 22 1.92 -13.16 -6.72
N PHE A 23 0.84 -13.18 -7.50
CA PHE A 23 -0.47 -12.66 -7.06
C PHE A 23 -1.45 -13.70 -6.50
N GLU A 24 -1.14 -15.00 -6.56
CA GLU A 24 -2.14 -16.06 -6.31
C GLU A 24 -1.65 -17.17 -5.36
N ARG A 25 -1.02 -16.77 -4.23
CA ARG A 25 -0.67 -17.75 -3.18
C ARG A 25 -0.67 -17.18 -1.75
N ALA A 26 -1.70 -16.40 -1.43
CA ALA A 26 -1.95 -15.94 -0.05
C ALA A 26 -3.44 -16.00 0.29
N SER A 27 -4.03 -17.17 0.10
CA SER A 27 -5.40 -17.44 0.54
C SER A 27 -5.53 -18.92 0.86
N GLU A 28 -4.86 -19.35 1.93
CA GLU A 28 -5.23 -20.54 2.71
C GLU A 28 -4.23 -20.65 3.88
N GLU A 29 -4.64 -20.19 5.05
CA GLU A 29 -4.27 -20.76 6.35
C GLU A 29 -5.08 -20.05 7.44
N GLY A 30 -5.91 -20.83 8.12
CA GLY A 30 -6.77 -20.37 9.20
C GLY A 30 -6.03 -20.24 10.53
N SER A 31 -6.78 -19.71 11.50
CA SER A 31 -6.52 -19.69 12.94
C SER A 31 -5.72 -18.52 13.51
N THR A 32 -6.49 -17.48 13.88
CA THR A 32 -6.45 -16.78 15.18
C THR A 32 -5.09 -16.59 15.86
N ARG A 33 -4.32 -15.58 15.40
CA ARG A 33 -3.58 -14.64 16.25
C ARG A 33 -3.48 -13.30 15.52
N ILE A 34 -4.12 -12.25 16.03
CA ILE A 34 -3.92 -10.88 15.51
C ILE A 34 -2.50 -10.46 15.89
N GLY A 35 -1.53 -10.80 15.04
CA GLY A 35 -0.18 -10.26 15.12
C GLY A 35 -0.21 -8.73 14.99
N PRO A 36 0.86 -8.02 15.41
CA PRO A 36 0.86 -6.57 15.41
C PRO A 36 0.73 -6.05 13.98
N ILE A 37 -0.44 -5.50 13.64
CA ILE A 37 -0.68 -4.93 12.31
C ILE A 37 0.22 -3.69 12.15
N VAL A 38 1.35 -3.89 11.47
CA VAL A 38 2.41 -2.90 11.21
C VAL A 38 2.00 -1.84 10.18
N ASN A 39 0.97 -2.10 9.36
CA ASN A 39 0.46 -1.15 8.37
C ASN A 39 -0.92 -0.59 8.80
N PRO A 40 -1.02 0.71 9.17
CA PRO A 40 -2.27 1.32 9.58
C PRO A 40 -3.42 1.23 8.56
N ALA A 41 -3.14 1.21 7.25
CA ALA A 41 -4.17 1.08 6.21
C ALA A 41 -4.82 -0.31 6.22
N ARG A 42 -4.01 -1.38 6.35
CA ARG A 42 -4.54 -2.75 6.48
C ARG A 42 -5.37 -2.94 7.75
N TRP A 43 -4.95 -2.33 8.86
CA TRP A 43 -5.76 -2.30 10.08
C TRP A 43 -7.10 -1.62 9.84
N ALA A 44 -7.09 -0.48 9.15
CA ALA A 44 -8.30 0.28 8.88
C ALA A 44 -9.28 -0.50 7.99
N GLU A 45 -8.80 -1.15 6.93
CA GLU A 45 -9.59 -2.05 6.08
C GLU A 45 -10.25 -3.16 6.90
N GLN A 46 -9.49 -3.80 7.80
CA GLN A 46 -10.00 -4.86 8.67
C GLN A 46 -11.08 -4.35 9.63
N VAL A 47 -10.87 -3.21 10.31
CA VAL A 47 -11.86 -2.63 11.24
C VAL A 47 -13.16 -2.26 10.51
N VAL A 48 -13.05 -1.66 9.31
CA VAL A 48 -14.21 -1.33 8.49
C VAL A 48 -14.99 -2.59 8.11
N LYS A 49 -14.28 -3.66 7.73
CA LYS A 49 -14.88 -4.95 7.36
C LYS A 49 -15.55 -5.66 8.54
N GLU A 50 -14.89 -5.74 9.69
CA GLU A 50 -15.41 -6.41 10.89
C GLU A 50 -16.67 -5.73 11.44
N GLN A 51 -16.73 -4.39 11.42
CA GLN A 51 -17.92 -3.65 11.85
C GLN A 51 -19.04 -3.61 10.82
N ALA A 52 -18.77 -3.84 9.53
CA ALA A 52 -19.83 -4.11 8.55
C ALA A 52 -20.58 -5.41 8.86
N CYS A 53 -19.94 -6.35 9.58
CA CYS A 53 -20.52 -7.61 10.02
C CYS A 53 -21.12 -7.56 11.44
N GLN A 54 -21.05 -6.44 12.17
CA GLN A 54 -21.68 -6.32 13.49
C GLN A 54 -23.16 -5.94 13.37
N ASN A 55 -24.00 -6.72 14.06
CA ASN A 55 -25.47 -6.61 14.03
C ASN A 55 -25.96 -5.21 14.45
N PRO A 56 -27.03 -4.65 13.85
CA PRO A 56 -27.55 -3.30 14.14
C PRO A 56 -27.98 -3.06 15.60
N ALA A 57 -28.14 -4.13 16.39
CA ALA A 57 -28.72 -4.11 17.73
C ALA A 57 -27.79 -3.55 18.83
N ASP A 58 -26.48 -3.44 18.61
CA ASP A 58 -25.55 -2.90 19.61
C ASP A 58 -25.28 -1.39 19.41
N THR A 59 -26.38 -0.64 19.32
CA THR A 59 -26.39 0.79 19.05
C THR A 59 -26.36 1.62 20.33
N LYS A 60 -25.20 1.68 21.01
CA LYS A 60 -24.87 2.88 21.79
C LYS A 60 -24.49 4.00 20.82
N ALA A 61 -25.53 4.74 20.44
CA ALA A 61 -25.52 5.68 19.35
C ALA A 61 -24.67 6.94 19.64
N PHE A 62 -24.09 7.47 18.56
CA PHE A 62 -23.61 8.85 18.36
C PHE A 62 -22.16 9.27 18.66
N LYS A 63 -21.25 8.44 19.19
CA LYS A 63 -19.80 8.81 19.24
C LYS A 63 -18.88 8.01 18.30
N GLY A 64 -19.27 6.80 17.90
CA GLY A 64 -18.45 5.90 17.07
C GLY A 64 -18.65 6.03 15.55
N ARG A 65 -19.88 6.32 15.08
CA ARG A 65 -20.21 6.32 13.63
C ARG A 65 -19.46 7.38 12.83
N GLY A 66 -19.24 8.59 13.38
CA GLY A 66 -18.55 9.67 12.66
C GLY A 66 -17.09 9.35 12.36
N LYS A 67 -16.36 8.80 13.34
CA LYS A 67 -14.94 8.42 13.18
C LYS A 67 -14.74 7.25 12.21
N LEU A 68 -15.72 6.34 12.12
CA LEU A 68 -15.68 5.23 11.16
C LEU A 68 -16.02 5.68 9.74
N LEU A 69 -16.95 6.61 9.59
CA LEU A 69 -17.24 7.22 8.29
C LEU A 69 -16.01 7.96 7.76
N GLU A 70 -15.34 8.74 8.60
CA GLU A 70 -14.08 9.41 8.28
C GLU A 70 -12.99 8.40 7.87
N LEU A 71 -12.86 7.29 8.61
CA LEU A 71 -11.89 6.25 8.25
C LEU A 71 -12.19 5.61 6.89
N ARG A 72 -13.47 5.36 6.56
CA ARG A 72 -13.89 4.85 5.26
C ARG A 72 -13.56 5.85 4.15
N GLN A 73 -13.85 7.13 4.34
CA GLN A 73 -13.52 8.19 3.38
C GLN A 73 -12.02 8.26 3.11
N LEU A 74 -11.19 8.24 4.17
CA LEU A 74 -9.73 8.24 4.03
C LEU A 74 -9.21 7.01 3.27
N LEU A 75 -9.81 5.84 3.48
CA LEU A 75 -9.45 4.63 2.74
C LEU A 75 -9.85 4.72 1.26
N THR A 76 -11.07 5.17 0.97
CA THR A 76 -11.54 5.39 -0.41
C THR A 76 -10.65 6.39 -1.12
N GLU A 77 -10.31 7.52 -0.50
CA GLU A 77 -9.40 8.51 -1.08
C GLU A 77 -7.99 7.96 -1.31
N LEU A 78 -7.50 7.11 -0.40
CA LEU A 78 -6.20 6.44 -0.57
C LEU A 78 -6.23 5.51 -1.78
N GLU A 79 -7.29 4.73 -1.95
CA GLU A 79 -7.48 3.84 -3.10
C GLU A 79 -7.57 4.63 -4.41
N CYS A 80 -8.40 5.68 -4.46
CA CYS A 80 -8.50 6.58 -5.61
C CYS A 80 -7.14 7.20 -5.95
N THR A 81 -6.35 7.61 -4.96
CA THR A 81 -5.00 8.14 -5.17
C THR A 81 -4.08 7.09 -5.80
N VAL A 82 -4.12 5.84 -5.32
CA VAL A 82 -3.33 4.74 -5.89
C VAL A 82 -3.77 4.42 -7.33
N ILE A 83 -5.07 4.47 -7.62
CA ILE A 83 -5.58 4.30 -9.00
C ILE A 83 -5.05 5.42 -9.90
N ALA A 84 -5.11 6.68 -9.46
CA ALA A 84 -4.55 7.80 -10.21
C ALA A 84 -3.04 7.65 -10.46
N MET A 85 -2.28 7.15 -9.48
CA MET A 85 -0.86 6.84 -9.65
C MET A 85 -0.63 5.77 -10.72
N LYS A 86 -1.41 4.68 -10.70
CA LYS A 86 -1.33 3.62 -11.73
C LYS A 86 -1.68 4.16 -13.12
N HIS A 87 -2.72 4.97 -13.22
CA HIS A 87 -3.11 5.61 -14.47
C HIS A 87 -1.99 6.48 -15.04
N LEU A 88 -1.30 7.27 -14.20
CA LEU A 88 -0.16 8.08 -14.63
C LEU A 88 1.04 7.22 -15.08
N VAL A 89 1.28 6.07 -14.41
CA VAL A 89 2.26 5.07 -14.90
C VAL A 89 1.89 4.59 -16.29
N ASP A 90 0.63 4.24 -16.52
CA ASP A 90 0.17 3.70 -17.81
C ASP A 90 0.29 4.75 -18.93
N ILE A 91 -0.10 6.01 -18.67
CA ILE A 91 0.08 7.12 -19.61
C ILE A 91 1.56 7.25 -20.01
N THR A 92 2.46 7.34 -19.03
CA THR A 92 3.90 7.53 -19.32
C THR A 92 4.53 6.31 -20.02
N LYS A 93 3.99 5.11 -19.80
CA LYS A 93 4.41 3.89 -20.49
C LYS A 93 3.97 3.84 -21.95
N GLN A 94 2.84 4.44 -22.30
CA GLN A 94 2.28 4.44 -23.65
C GLN A 94 3.00 5.39 -24.62
N VAL A 95 3.79 6.35 -24.10
CA VAL A 95 4.56 7.26 -24.95
C VAL A 95 5.63 6.49 -25.72
N GLN A 96 5.44 6.41 -27.04
CA GLN A 96 6.36 5.74 -27.96
C GLN A 96 7.72 6.44 -27.96
N ASN A 97 8.79 5.65 -28.10
CA ASN A 97 10.18 6.14 -28.11
C ASN A 97 10.60 6.92 -26.86
N SER A 98 9.81 6.89 -25.79
CA SER A 98 10.18 7.52 -24.53
C SER A 98 11.32 6.76 -23.86
N GLN A 99 12.40 7.47 -23.55
CA GLN A 99 13.57 6.90 -22.86
C GLN A 99 13.29 6.59 -21.37
N MET A 100 12.24 7.19 -20.81
CA MET A 100 11.90 7.11 -19.39
C MET A 100 10.39 7.00 -19.19
N TYR A 101 9.97 6.44 -18.06
CA TYR A 101 8.56 6.37 -17.68
C TYR A 101 8.44 6.41 -16.15
N LEU A 102 7.26 6.74 -15.64
CA LEU A 102 7.00 6.67 -14.20
C LEU A 102 6.73 5.23 -13.80
N MET A 103 7.33 4.82 -12.69
CA MET A 103 7.12 3.53 -12.05
C MET A 103 6.52 3.72 -10.66
N LEU A 104 5.54 2.87 -10.34
CA LEU A 104 5.02 2.74 -8.99
C LEU A 104 5.98 1.89 -8.15
N HIS A 105 6.47 2.46 -7.06
CA HIS A 105 7.30 1.76 -6.09
C HIS A 105 6.56 1.66 -4.75
N VAL A 106 6.62 0.48 -4.13
CA VAL A 106 5.97 0.20 -2.84
C VAL A 106 7.01 -0.16 -1.79
N LYS A 107 7.11 0.65 -0.75
CA LYS A 107 7.96 0.36 0.42
C LYS A 107 7.25 -0.63 1.33
N THR A 108 7.52 -1.93 1.14
CA THR A 108 6.89 -3.06 1.84
C THR A 108 6.74 -2.86 3.36
N ALA A 109 7.78 -2.38 4.04
CA ALA A 109 7.78 -2.17 5.49
C ALA A 109 6.70 -1.19 6.00
N THR A 110 6.32 -0.21 5.18
CA THR A 110 5.35 0.85 5.57
C THR A 110 4.07 0.81 4.73
N GLY A 111 4.11 0.09 3.61
CA GLY A 111 3.13 0.17 2.54
C GLY A 111 3.08 1.52 1.83
N LEU A 112 4.03 2.44 2.06
CA LEU A 112 4.09 3.70 1.32
C LEU A 112 4.31 3.43 -0.16
N THR A 113 3.52 4.09 -0.99
CA THR A 113 3.58 4.00 -2.44
C THR A 113 4.03 5.35 -2.99
N PHE A 114 4.93 5.33 -3.97
CA PHE A 114 5.42 6.54 -4.62
C PHE A 114 5.76 6.28 -6.09
N LEU A 115 5.58 7.30 -6.91
CA LEU A 115 5.98 7.36 -8.31
C LEU A 115 7.43 7.85 -8.41
N ARG A 116 8.22 7.18 -9.25
CA ARG A 116 9.59 7.56 -9.59
C ARG A 116 9.85 7.34 -11.07
N TRP A 117 10.60 8.25 -11.69
CA TRP A 117 11.08 8.04 -13.06
C TRP A 117 12.02 6.83 -13.09
N ARG A 118 11.90 6.03 -14.15
CA ARG A 118 12.72 4.86 -14.44
C ARG A 118 13.14 4.88 -15.89
N GLU A 119 14.38 4.52 -16.15
CA GLU A 119 14.86 4.32 -17.52
C GLU A 119 14.11 3.15 -18.17
N ARG A 120 13.70 3.35 -19.43
CA ARG A 120 13.14 2.29 -20.26
C ARG A 120 14.23 1.42 -20.88
N ASN A 121 15.31 2.05 -21.33
CA ASN A 121 16.42 1.41 -22.02
C ASN A 121 17.70 1.53 -21.17
N GLY A 122 18.55 0.49 -21.17
CA GLY A 122 19.82 0.50 -20.45
C GLY A 122 19.75 -0.19 -19.09
N ALA A 123 20.21 0.50 -18.03
CA ALA A 123 20.36 -0.10 -16.69
C ALA A 123 19.03 -0.30 -15.94
N CYS A 124 17.92 0.15 -16.52
CA CYS A 124 16.58 0.06 -15.94
C CYS A 124 16.52 0.61 -14.50
N ARG A 125 17.32 1.66 -14.22
CA ARG A 125 17.43 2.28 -12.89
C ARG A 125 16.39 3.39 -12.68
N HIS A 126 16.19 3.76 -11.42
CA HIS A 126 15.45 4.98 -11.11
C HIS A 126 16.27 6.22 -11.47
N VAL A 127 15.60 7.21 -12.05
CA VAL A 127 16.21 8.48 -12.47
C VAL A 127 15.66 9.59 -11.58
N PRO A 128 16.50 10.38 -10.89
CA PRO A 128 16.06 11.55 -10.16
C PRO A 128 15.62 12.65 -11.13
N TRP A 129 14.68 13.50 -10.72
CA TRP A 129 14.11 14.53 -11.60
C TRP A 129 15.15 15.47 -12.24
N PRO A 130 16.18 15.98 -11.54
CA PRO A 130 17.21 16.81 -12.18
C PRO A 130 17.89 16.11 -13.37
N GLU A 131 18.18 14.81 -13.27
CA GLU A 131 18.76 14.04 -14.37
C GLU A 131 17.74 13.81 -15.51
N VAL A 132 16.44 13.74 -15.20
CA VAL A 132 15.40 13.72 -16.25
C VAL A 132 15.37 15.05 -16.99
N GLN A 133 15.47 16.18 -16.28
CA GLN A 133 15.52 17.53 -16.86
C GLN A 133 16.70 17.67 -17.83
N ASP A 134 17.90 17.30 -17.39
CA ASP A 134 19.10 17.34 -18.23
C ASP A 134 18.94 16.55 -19.55
N ARG A 135 18.20 15.43 -19.52
CA ARG A 135 17.97 14.58 -20.71
C ARG A 135 16.94 15.15 -21.66
N ILE A 136 15.94 15.86 -21.16
CA ILE A 136 14.86 16.43 -21.97
C ILE A 136 15.17 17.86 -22.42
N ASP A 137 16.25 18.48 -21.93
CA ASP A 137 16.64 19.85 -22.29
C ASP A 137 16.78 20.06 -23.80
N ALA A 138 17.32 19.05 -24.51
CA ALA A 138 17.48 19.08 -25.96
C ALA A 138 16.18 18.79 -26.75
N PHE A 139 15.06 18.46 -26.09
CA PHE A 139 13.80 18.16 -26.75
C PHE A 139 13.01 19.43 -27.10
N THR A 140 11.87 19.27 -27.77
CA THR A 140 10.95 20.40 -28.03
C THR A 140 10.32 20.91 -26.73
N SER A 141 9.83 22.15 -26.74
CA SER A 141 9.10 22.74 -25.60
C SER A 141 7.98 21.82 -25.13
N ASP A 142 7.18 21.32 -26.07
CA ASP A 142 5.98 20.54 -25.76
C ASP A 142 6.32 19.25 -25.02
N VAL A 143 7.43 18.59 -25.40
CA VAL A 143 7.89 17.38 -24.72
C VAL A 143 8.43 17.73 -23.33
N ARG A 144 9.19 18.82 -23.18
CA ARG A 144 9.65 19.26 -21.85
C ARG A 144 8.49 19.59 -20.93
N ASP A 145 7.51 20.32 -21.43
CA ASP A 145 6.31 20.72 -20.69
C ASP A 145 5.50 19.49 -20.27
N TRP A 146 5.37 18.50 -21.16
CA TRP A 146 4.71 17.24 -20.84
C TRP A 146 5.42 16.48 -19.71
N TYR A 147 6.75 16.37 -19.74
CA TYR A 147 7.53 15.75 -18.67
C TYR A 147 7.44 16.52 -17.36
N GLY A 148 7.44 17.86 -17.43
CA GLY A 148 7.24 18.74 -16.28
C GLY A 148 5.88 18.48 -15.63
N GLN A 149 4.80 18.53 -16.41
CA GLN A 149 3.44 18.26 -15.93
C GLN A 149 3.30 16.87 -15.33
N ALA A 150 3.87 15.84 -15.98
CA ALA A 150 3.85 14.47 -15.45
C ALA A 150 4.58 14.37 -14.11
N THR A 151 5.69 15.10 -13.94
CA THR A 151 6.43 15.15 -12.68
C THR A 151 5.66 15.86 -11.58
N ASP A 152 5.05 17.01 -11.89
CA ASP A 152 4.26 17.76 -10.92
C ASP A 152 3.07 16.93 -10.42
N GLN A 153 2.37 16.24 -11.34
CA GLN A 153 1.32 15.28 -10.98
C GLN A 153 1.85 14.14 -10.11
N ALA A 154 3.01 13.58 -10.44
CA ALA A 154 3.63 12.52 -9.66
C ALA A 154 3.97 12.97 -8.23
N LEU A 155 4.54 14.17 -8.08
CA LEU A 155 4.88 14.75 -6.77
C LEU A 155 3.62 15.02 -5.94
N ALA A 156 2.58 15.59 -6.55
CA ALA A 156 1.30 15.84 -5.90
C ALA A 156 0.64 14.53 -5.40
N LEU A 157 0.62 13.49 -6.23
CA LEU A 157 0.08 12.18 -5.85
C LEU A 157 0.91 11.50 -4.75
N ASN A 158 2.24 11.63 -4.80
CA ASN A 158 3.13 11.10 -3.77
C ASN A 158 2.88 11.74 -2.40
N GLU A 159 2.79 13.08 -2.35
CA GLU A 159 2.48 13.77 -1.10
C GLU A 159 1.06 13.48 -0.62
N ARG A 160 0.06 13.43 -1.53
CA ARG A 160 -1.31 13.06 -1.16
C ARG A 160 -1.38 11.67 -0.53
N HIS A 161 -0.72 10.67 -1.12
CA HIS A 161 -0.68 9.31 -0.58
C HIS A 161 -0.05 9.28 0.82
N LYS A 162 1.03 10.04 1.02
CA LYS A 162 1.72 10.15 2.32
C LYS A 162 0.86 10.85 3.37
N GLU A 163 0.15 11.92 3.01
CA GLU A 163 -0.79 12.62 3.89
C GLU A 163 -1.93 11.71 4.33
N LEU A 164 -2.58 11.01 3.38
CA LEU A 164 -3.67 10.08 3.69
C LEU A 164 -3.22 8.97 4.64
N ARG A 165 -2.01 8.42 4.44
CA ARG A 165 -1.42 7.43 5.37
C ARG A 165 -1.20 8.00 6.77
N ARG A 166 -0.76 9.26 6.89
CA ARG A 166 -0.62 9.95 8.18
C ARG A 166 -1.98 10.21 8.84
N ALA A 167 -2.98 10.59 8.06
CA ALA A 167 -4.35 10.80 8.54
C ALA A 167 -4.95 9.48 9.08
N ILE A 168 -4.84 8.38 8.33
CA ILE A 168 -5.28 7.04 8.76
C ILE A 168 -4.55 6.60 10.04
N ALA A 169 -3.24 6.82 10.13
CA ALA A 169 -2.48 6.50 11.34
C ALA A 169 -2.94 7.32 12.55
N THR A 170 -3.33 8.58 12.34
CA THR A 170 -3.87 9.46 13.40
C THR A 170 -5.26 9.02 13.82
N ALA A 171 -6.15 8.74 12.86
CA ALA A 171 -7.49 8.20 13.11
C ALA A 171 -7.42 6.88 13.91
N ARG A 172 -6.48 5.99 13.57
CA ARG A 172 -6.20 4.76 14.33
C ARG A 172 -5.91 5.04 15.80
N LYS A 173 -5.00 5.98 16.10
CA LYS A 173 -4.65 6.35 17.49
C LYS A 173 -5.87 6.85 18.26
N VAL A 174 -6.72 7.65 17.61
CA VAL A 174 -7.94 8.20 18.22
C VAL A 174 -8.97 7.10 18.51
N VAL A 175 -9.20 6.18 17.57
CA VAL A 175 -10.11 5.05 17.74
C VAL A 175 -9.61 4.12 18.84
N MET A 176 -8.33 3.74 18.82
CA MET A 176 -7.75 2.87 19.85
C MET A 176 -7.77 3.49 21.25
N ARG A 177 -7.57 4.81 21.40
CA ARG A 177 -7.70 5.52 22.68
C ARG A 177 -9.15 5.61 23.19
N SER A 178 -10.14 5.51 22.29
CA SER A 178 -11.56 5.66 22.63
C SER A 178 -12.23 4.31 22.95
N ALA A 179 -11.53 3.18 22.80
CA ALA A 179 -12.06 1.87 23.16
C ALA A 179 -12.25 1.80 24.69
N PRO A 180 -13.49 1.56 25.19
CA PRO A 180 -13.73 1.52 26.62
C PRO A 180 -12.93 0.37 27.25
N SER A 181 -12.21 0.67 28.32
CA SER A 181 -11.66 -0.36 29.20
C SER A 181 -12.84 -1.17 29.73
N VAL A 182 -12.98 -2.41 29.25
CA VAL A 182 -13.98 -3.34 29.78
C VAL A 182 -13.54 -3.66 31.21
N PHE A 183 -14.03 -2.90 32.18
CA PHE A 183 -13.92 -3.29 33.58
C PHE A 183 -14.79 -4.53 33.74
N ALA A 184 -14.15 -5.67 34.01
CA ALA A 184 -14.84 -6.88 34.40
C ALA A 184 -15.73 -6.55 35.61
N ARG A 185 -17.04 -6.71 35.47
CA ARG A 185 -17.94 -6.63 36.62
C ARG A 185 -17.58 -7.81 37.53
N SER A 186 -17.16 -7.51 38.76
CA SER A 186 -17.04 -8.52 39.81
C SER A 186 -18.39 -9.19 39.98
N ILE A 187 -18.48 -10.48 39.66
CA ILE A 187 -19.63 -11.30 40.03
C ILE A 187 -19.52 -11.48 41.54
N GLU A 188 -20.24 -10.66 42.32
CA GLU A 188 -20.47 -10.95 43.72
C GLU A 188 -21.32 -12.22 43.80
N ALA A 189 -20.64 -13.36 43.95
CA ALA A 189 -21.26 -14.63 44.27
C ALA A 189 -21.96 -14.48 45.63
N ARG A 190 -23.28 -14.30 45.60
CA ARG A 190 -24.15 -14.30 46.77
C ARG A 190 -24.20 -15.72 47.35
N PHE A 191 -23.19 -16.08 48.14
CA PHE A 191 -23.20 -17.29 48.96
C PHE A 191 -24.18 -17.05 50.13
N GLN A 192 -25.37 -17.65 50.07
CA GLN A 192 -26.20 -17.83 51.26
C GLN A 192 -25.90 -19.20 51.86
N PRO A 193 -25.33 -19.31 53.07
CA PRO A 193 -25.36 -20.57 53.80
C PRO A 193 -26.76 -20.77 54.36
N SER A 194 -27.46 -21.81 53.91
CA SER A 194 -28.67 -22.29 54.57
C SER A 194 -28.30 -22.76 55.98
N LYS A 195 -28.71 -22.00 57.00
CA LYS A 195 -28.76 -22.50 58.38
C LYS A 195 -29.89 -23.53 58.48
N GLY A 196 -29.59 -24.63 59.16
CA GLY A 196 -30.43 -25.81 59.26
C GLY A 196 -31.70 -25.68 60.10
N GLY A 197 -32.46 -26.76 60.06
CA GLY A 197 -33.61 -27.13 60.88
C GLY A 197 -34.05 -28.52 60.45
#